data_AF-A0A1F4FLY4-F1
#
_entry.id   AF-A0A1F4FLY4-F1
#
_cell.length_a   1.000
_cell.length_b   1.000
_cell.length_c   1.000
_cell.angle_alpha   90.00
_cell.angle_beta   90.00
_cell.angle_gamma   90.00
#
_symmetry.space_group_name_H-M   'P 1'
#
loop_
_entity.id
_entity.type
_entity.pdbx_description
1 polymer ?
#
loop_
_entity_poly.entity_id
_entity_poly.type
_entity_poly.pdbx_seq_one_letter_code
_entity_poly.pdbx_strand_id
1 'polypeptide(L)'
;MAALAVLAYLQLPVKSSVNEAVYLTAKTSAMVCWLLVGSSIFSAAFALLGGQELLEQWVLSLELTPLQFLILAQVVIFLLGWPLEWTEIIVIFMPIFIPLLGHFGIDPLFFGLLVALNLQTAFLSPPVAMAALYLKGVAPPQVTLGQIFIGVLPFMAIQLVAIILLYVFPQIGLWLPAKLYG
;
A
#
# COMPACT_ATOMS: atom_id res chain seq x y z
N MET A 1 18.40 17.72 -34.14
CA MET A 1 17.79 16.64 -34.96
C MET A 1 16.87 15.72 -34.13
N ALA A 2 17.26 15.25 -32.94
CA ALA A 2 16.38 14.41 -32.11
C ALA A 2 15.05 15.08 -31.70
N ALA A 3 15.06 16.38 -31.35
CA ALA A 3 13.84 17.13 -31.02
C ALA A 3 12.87 17.28 -32.22
N LEU A 4 13.41 17.40 -33.43
CA LEU A 4 12.62 17.44 -34.67
C LEU A 4 12.07 16.07 -35.03
N ALA A 5 12.79 14.98 -34.74
CA ALA A 5 12.29 13.62 -34.89
C ALA A 5 11.16 13.29 -33.90
N VAL A 6 11.24 13.78 -32.66
CA VAL A 6 10.16 13.65 -31.66
C VAL A 6 8.92 14.44 -32.08
N LEU A 7 9.09 15.67 -32.58
CA LEU A 7 8.00 16.48 -33.14
C LEU A 7 7.38 15.87 -34.41
N ALA A 8 8.17 15.20 -35.25
CA ALA A 8 7.68 14.45 -36.41
C ALA A 8 6.95 13.15 -36.02
N TYR A 9 7.39 12.47 -34.95
CA TYR A 9 6.70 11.30 -34.38
C TYR A 9 5.39 11.68 -33.67
N LEU A 10 5.22 12.94 -33.29
CA LEU A 10 4.02 13.51 -32.67
C LEU A 10 2.92 13.90 -33.67
N GLN A 11 3.10 13.68 -34.99
CA GLN A 11 2.02 13.81 -35.99
C GLN A 11 1.02 12.63 -35.97
N LEU A 12 0.91 11.91 -34.85
CA LEU A 12 -0.25 11.06 -34.59
C LEU A 12 -1.49 11.99 -34.46
N PRO A 13 -2.67 11.59 -34.95
CA PRO A 13 -3.88 12.41 -34.84
C PRO A 13 -4.18 12.65 -33.36
N VAL A 14 -3.72 13.79 -32.84
CA VAL A 14 -3.66 14.12 -31.40
C VAL A 14 -5.01 13.96 -30.72
N LYS A 15 -6.11 14.25 -31.44
CA LYS A 15 -7.48 14.02 -30.95
C LYS A 15 -7.80 12.54 -30.68
N SER A 16 -7.35 11.61 -31.52
CA SER A 16 -7.65 10.18 -31.36
C SER A 16 -6.85 9.58 -30.21
N SER A 17 -5.54 9.84 -30.17
CA SER A 17 -4.67 9.28 -29.11
C SER A 17 -4.98 9.86 -27.73
N VAL A 18 -5.37 11.14 -27.63
CA VAL A 18 -5.79 11.73 -26.34
C VAL A 18 -7.14 11.17 -25.89
N ASN A 19 -8.12 11.04 -26.78
CA ASN A 19 -9.42 10.44 -26.42
C ASN A 19 -9.25 8.99 -25.94
N GLU A 20 -8.39 8.22 -26.58
CA GLU A 20 -8.09 6.84 -26.19
C GLU A 20 -7.37 6.78 -24.84
N ALA A 21 -6.37 7.63 -24.61
CA ALA A 21 -5.67 7.72 -23.32
C ALA A 21 -6.63 8.13 -22.17
N VAL A 22 -7.51 9.09 -22.41
CA VAL A 22 -8.55 9.51 -21.44
C VAL A 22 -9.52 8.37 -21.16
N TYR A 23 -9.97 7.65 -22.19
CA TYR A 23 -10.87 6.50 -22.02
C TYR A 23 -10.23 5.37 -21.21
N LEU A 24 -8.97 5.01 -21.51
CA LEU A 24 -8.23 3.98 -20.77
C LEU A 24 -7.99 4.38 -19.31
N THR A 25 -7.67 5.65 -19.06
CA THR A 25 -7.51 6.20 -17.71
C THR A 25 -8.84 6.19 -16.96
N ALA A 26 -9.93 6.65 -17.59
CA ALA A 26 -11.26 6.63 -16.99
C ALA A 26 -11.73 5.20 -16.68
N LYS A 27 -11.46 4.23 -17.56
CA LYS A 27 -11.82 2.82 -17.36
C LYS A 27 -11.09 2.19 -16.18
N THR A 28 -9.78 2.45 -16.06
CA THR A 28 -8.97 1.94 -14.93
C THR A 28 -9.40 2.60 -13.62
N SER A 29 -9.58 3.92 -13.60
CA SER A 29 -10.14 4.62 -12.44
C SER A 29 -11.53 4.12 -12.06
N ALA A 30 -12.41 3.85 -13.02
CA ALA A 30 -13.74 3.32 -12.76
C ALA A 30 -13.71 1.91 -12.13
N MET A 31 -12.76 1.06 -12.54
CA MET A 31 -12.55 -0.25 -11.92
C MET A 31 -12.15 -0.11 -10.44
N VAL A 32 -11.22 0.80 -10.13
CA VAL A 32 -10.82 1.09 -8.73
C VAL A 32 -11.99 1.68 -7.95
N CYS A 33 -12.73 2.64 -8.49
CA CYS A 33 -13.92 3.20 -7.84
C CYS A 33 -14.96 2.11 -7.51
N TRP A 34 -15.17 1.13 -8.40
CA TRP A 34 -16.06 0.01 -8.13
C TRP A 34 -15.56 -0.92 -7.02
N LEU A 35 -14.25 -1.14 -6.93
CA LEU A 35 -13.64 -1.88 -5.81
C LEU A 35 -13.90 -1.16 -4.49
N LEU A 36 -13.80 0.17 -4.45
CA LEU A 36 -14.09 0.96 -3.25
C LEU A 36 -15.55 0.85 -2.82
N VAL A 37 -16.49 0.88 -3.77
CA VAL A 37 -17.92 0.69 -3.50
C VAL A 37 -18.17 -0.70 -2.92
N GLY A 38 -17.67 -1.76 -3.58
CA GLY A 38 -17.83 -3.14 -3.11
C GLY A 38 -17.20 -3.38 -1.75
N SER A 39 -15.99 -2.86 -1.54
CA SER A 39 -15.26 -2.87 -0.27
C SER A 39 -16.03 -2.18 0.85
N SER A 40 -16.61 -1.00 0.58
CA SER A 40 -17.38 -0.25 1.57
C SER A 40 -18.65 -0.99 1.98
N ILE A 41 -19.35 -1.59 1.01
CA ILE A 41 -20.53 -2.43 1.28
C ILE A 41 -20.13 -3.66 2.10
N PHE A 42 -19.04 -4.34 1.74
CA PHE A 42 -18.52 -5.47 2.49
C PHE A 42 -18.15 -5.07 3.93
N SER A 43 -17.38 -3.99 4.11
CA SER A 43 -16.97 -3.51 5.43
C SER A 43 -18.18 -3.16 6.31
N ALA A 44 -19.20 -2.51 5.73
CA ALA A 44 -20.43 -2.18 6.44
C ALA A 44 -21.23 -3.44 6.81
N ALA A 45 -21.42 -4.36 5.86
CA ALA A 45 -22.12 -5.62 6.10
C ALA A 45 -21.39 -6.50 7.13
N PHE A 46 -20.07 -6.58 7.05
CA PHE A 46 -19.21 -7.31 7.99
C PHE A 46 -19.34 -6.74 9.41
N ALA A 47 -19.33 -5.41 9.56
CA ALA A 47 -19.57 -4.76 10.83
C ALA A 47 -21.00 -5.02 11.37
N LEU A 48 -22.02 -4.92 10.52
CA LEU A 48 -23.42 -5.16 10.89
C LEU A 48 -23.71 -6.61 11.32
N LEU A 49 -23.02 -7.58 10.72
CA LEU A 49 -23.14 -9.00 11.06
C LEU A 49 -22.32 -9.40 12.30
N GLY A 50 -21.65 -8.45 12.96
CA GLY A 50 -20.81 -8.72 14.13
C GLY A 50 -19.45 -9.35 13.80
N GLY A 51 -19.01 -9.30 12.55
CA GLY A 51 -17.72 -9.85 12.13
C GLY A 51 -16.53 -9.19 12.84
N GLN A 52 -16.65 -7.91 13.17
CA GLN A 52 -15.65 -7.17 13.93
C GLN A 52 -15.47 -7.75 15.34
N GLU A 53 -16.57 -8.01 16.05
CA GLU A 53 -16.55 -8.60 17.39
C GLU A 53 -16.00 -10.04 17.37
N LEU A 54 -16.34 -10.81 16.33
CA LEU A 54 -15.79 -12.16 16.13
C LEU A 54 -14.26 -12.14 15.98
N LEU A 55 -13.74 -11.25 15.13
CA LEU A 55 -12.29 -11.11 14.94
C LEU A 55 -11.60 -10.60 16.20
N GLU A 56 -12.21 -9.65 16.90
CA GLU A 56 -11.71 -9.16 18.18
C GLU A 56 -11.59 -10.31 19.19
N GLN A 57 -12.67 -11.03 19.47
CA GLN A 57 -12.65 -12.18 20.39
C GLN A 57 -11.61 -13.22 19.98
N TRP A 58 -11.47 -13.50 18.69
CA TRP A 58 -10.46 -14.44 18.20
C TRP A 58 -9.04 -13.93 18.47
N VAL A 59 -8.72 -12.68 18.15
CA VAL A 59 -7.39 -12.10 18.41
C VAL A 59 -7.10 -12.04 19.91
N LEU A 60 -8.08 -11.67 20.73
CA LEU A 60 -7.95 -11.64 22.18
C LEU A 60 -7.71 -13.03 22.78
N SER A 61 -8.28 -14.08 22.18
CA SER A 61 -8.06 -15.47 22.61
C SER A 61 -6.61 -15.96 22.39
N LEU A 62 -5.83 -15.26 21.58
CA LEU A 62 -4.42 -15.57 21.34
C LEU A 62 -3.49 -15.04 22.44
N GLU A 63 -4.00 -14.24 23.39
CA GLU A 63 -3.25 -13.67 24.52
C GLU A 63 -1.92 -13.01 24.11
N LEU A 64 -1.94 -12.28 22.99
CA LEU A 64 -0.75 -11.68 22.42
C LEU A 64 -0.24 -10.52 23.28
N THR A 65 1.08 -10.32 23.27
CA THR A 65 1.67 -9.04 23.72
C THR A 65 1.45 -7.95 22.67
N PRO A 66 1.49 -6.66 23.03
CA PRO A 66 1.35 -5.55 22.06
C PRO A 66 2.34 -5.64 20.88
N LEU A 67 3.58 -6.05 21.16
CA LEU A 67 4.60 -6.22 20.13
C LEU A 67 4.27 -7.39 19.18
N GLN A 68 3.81 -8.52 19.73
CA GLN A 68 3.40 -9.67 18.91
C GLN A 68 2.20 -9.33 18.03
N PHE A 69 1.22 -8.60 18.56
CA PHE A 69 0.09 -8.10 17.78
C PHE A 69 0.56 -7.18 16.64
N LEU A 70 1.44 -6.22 16.93
CA LEU A 70 2.00 -5.34 15.90
C LEU A 70 2.70 -6.12 14.79
N ILE A 71 3.60 -7.04 15.15
CA ILE A 71 4.32 -7.87 14.17
C ILE A 71 3.34 -8.71 13.36
N LEU A 72 2.35 -9.34 13.99
CA LEU A 72 1.32 -10.13 13.32
C LEU A 72 0.55 -9.27 12.30
N ALA A 73 0.06 -8.11 12.72
CA ALA A 73 -0.67 -7.20 11.84
C ALA A 73 0.20 -6.73 10.66
N GLN A 74 1.48 -6.40 10.91
CA GLN A 74 2.43 -6.02 9.87
C GLN A 74 2.67 -7.16 8.87
N VAL A 75 2.83 -8.40 9.33
CA VAL A 75 3.01 -9.57 8.45
C VAL A 75 1.76 -9.81 7.61
N VAL A 76 0.58 -9.78 8.22
CA VAL A 76 -0.70 -9.95 7.51
C VAL A 76 -0.86 -8.88 6.43
N ILE A 77 -0.64 -7.61 6.77
CA ILE A 77 -0.73 -6.49 5.82
C ILE A 77 0.30 -6.61 4.70
N PHE A 78 1.54 -7.00 5.03
CA PHE A 78 2.59 -7.18 4.03
C PHE A 78 2.22 -8.25 3.00
N LEU A 79 1.69 -9.40 3.46
CA LEU A 79 1.28 -10.50 2.59
C LEU A 79 0.06 -10.14 1.74
N LEU A 80 -0.90 -9.40 2.32
CA LEU A 80 -2.06 -8.89 1.59
C LEU A 80 -1.67 -7.84 0.54
N GLY A 81 -0.58 -7.11 0.77
CA GLY A 81 -0.03 -6.12 -0.15
C GLY A 81 0.53 -6.67 -1.46
N TRP A 82 0.69 -8.00 -1.60
CA TRP A 82 1.07 -8.59 -2.89
C TRP A 82 -0.09 -8.65 -3.88
N PRO A 83 -1.26 -9.25 -3.56
CA PRO A 83 -2.38 -9.30 -4.48
C PRO A 83 -3.28 -8.05 -4.48
N LEU A 84 -3.33 -7.29 -3.38
CA LEU A 84 -4.21 -6.14 -3.22
C LEU A 84 -3.44 -4.83 -3.35
N GLU A 85 -4.12 -3.77 -3.79
CA GLU A 85 -3.56 -2.41 -3.78
C GLU A 85 -3.73 -1.77 -2.39
N TRP A 86 -2.93 -0.75 -2.10
CA TRP A 86 -2.84 -0.16 -0.76
C TRP A 86 -4.16 0.50 -0.34
N THR A 87 -4.94 1.02 -1.29
CA THR A 87 -6.23 1.66 -1.05
C THR A 87 -7.25 0.64 -0.55
N GLU A 88 -7.34 -0.54 -1.15
CA GLU A 88 -8.25 -1.60 -0.70
C GLU A 88 -7.85 -2.11 0.69
N ILE A 89 -6.55 -2.21 0.97
CA ILE A 89 -6.07 -2.61 2.30
C ILE A 89 -6.53 -1.60 3.35
N ILE A 90 -6.38 -0.31 3.08
CA ILE A 90 -6.80 0.75 4.00
C ILE A 90 -8.33 0.74 4.18
N VAL A 91 -9.11 0.57 3.13
CA VAL A 91 -10.57 0.62 3.24
C VAL A 91 -11.15 -0.63 3.92
N ILE A 92 -10.59 -1.82 3.68
CA ILE A 92 -11.12 -3.08 4.23
C ILE A 92 -10.53 -3.40 5.61
N PHE A 93 -9.20 -3.37 5.73
CA PHE A 93 -8.52 -3.98 6.87
C PHE A 93 -8.20 -2.98 7.98
N MET A 94 -7.96 -1.70 7.68
CA MET A 94 -7.71 -0.72 8.76
C MET A 94 -8.88 -0.58 9.74
N PRO A 95 -10.16 -0.52 9.30
CA PRO A 95 -11.29 -0.49 10.22
C PRO A 95 -11.37 -1.72 11.14
N ILE A 96 -10.80 -2.85 10.72
CA ILE A 96 -10.75 -4.08 11.51
C ILE A 96 -9.65 -3.99 12.58
N PHE A 97 -8.47 -3.46 12.24
CA PHE A 97 -7.35 -3.37 13.18
C PHE A 97 -7.46 -2.22 14.17
N ILE A 98 -7.99 -1.05 13.77
CA ILE A 98 -8.06 0.15 14.62
C ILE A 98 -8.74 -0.10 15.99
N PRO A 99 -9.90 -0.77 16.07
CA PRO A 99 -10.56 -1.07 17.35
C PRO A 99 -9.67 -1.90 18.29
N LEU A 100 -8.86 -2.81 17.75
CA LEU A 100 -7.97 -3.68 18.51
C LEU A 100 -6.81 -2.90 19.14
N LEU A 101 -6.39 -1.80 18.53
CA LEU A 101 -5.25 -1.01 19.02
C LEU A 101 -5.46 -0.51 20.45
N GLY A 102 -6.69 -0.13 20.80
CA GLY A 102 -7.05 0.31 22.15
C GLY A 102 -6.81 -0.78 23.20
N HIS A 103 -7.10 -2.04 22.87
CA HIS A 103 -6.87 -3.18 23.77
C HIS A 103 -5.37 -3.40 24.06
N PHE A 104 -4.53 -3.24 23.04
CA PHE A 104 -3.08 -3.41 23.16
C PHE A 104 -2.35 -2.14 23.61
N GLY A 105 -3.05 -1.04 23.84
CA GLY A 105 -2.45 0.25 24.22
C GLY A 105 -1.56 0.86 23.13
N ILE A 106 -1.89 0.61 21.85
CA ILE A 106 -1.13 1.08 20.70
C ILE A 106 -1.72 2.38 20.18
N ASP A 107 -0.88 3.38 19.95
CA ASP A 107 -1.28 4.63 19.30
C ASP A 107 -1.69 4.38 17.83
N PRO A 108 -2.92 4.75 17.40
CA PRO A 108 -3.36 4.62 16.02
C PRO A 108 -2.48 5.33 14.98
N LEU A 109 -1.88 6.48 15.32
CA LEU A 109 -0.96 7.18 14.44
C LEU A 109 0.33 6.38 14.26
N PHE A 110 0.84 5.80 15.34
CA PHE A 110 2.03 4.95 15.27
C PHE A 110 1.78 3.71 14.42
N PHE A 111 0.64 3.04 14.63
CA PHE A 111 0.23 1.92 13.79
C PHE A 111 0.07 2.32 12.33
N GLY A 112 -0.58 3.45 12.04
CA GLY A 112 -0.75 3.99 10.70
C GLY A 112 0.59 4.28 10.00
N LEU A 113 1.58 4.83 10.71
CA LEU A 113 2.93 5.06 10.19
C LEU A 113 3.63 3.74 9.82
N LEU A 114 3.55 2.73 10.69
CA LEU A 114 4.10 1.41 10.40
C LEU A 114 3.43 0.77 9.18
N VAL A 115 2.11 0.82 9.10
CA VAL A 115 1.33 0.33 7.95
C VAL A 115 1.72 1.05 6.66
N ALA A 116 1.89 2.38 6.69
CA ALA A 116 2.31 3.15 5.52
C ALA A 116 3.70 2.73 5.02
N LEU A 117 4.67 2.57 5.93
CA LEU A 117 6.02 2.10 5.56
C LEU A 117 6.01 0.66 5.04
N ASN A 118 5.18 -0.19 5.64
CA ASN A 118 5.02 -1.59 5.24
C ASN A 118 4.41 -1.73 3.85
N LEU A 119 3.32 -1.01 3.55
CA LEU A 119 2.68 -1.04 2.24
C LEU A 119 3.63 -0.56 1.14
N GLN A 120 4.46 0.46 1.39
CA GLN A 120 5.53 0.85 0.47
C GLN A 120 6.54 -0.30 0.24
N THR A 121 6.91 -1.01 1.31
CA THR A 121 7.82 -2.16 1.21
C THR A 121 7.19 -3.28 0.38
N ALA A 122 5.93 -3.62 0.64
CA ALA A 122 5.19 -4.66 -0.06
C ALA A 122 5.11 -4.36 -1.58
N PHE A 123 4.85 -3.10 -1.94
CA PHE A 123 4.75 -2.66 -3.33
C PHE A 123 6.08 -2.71 -4.12
N LEU A 124 7.21 -2.69 -3.42
CA LEU A 124 8.55 -2.85 -3.97
C LEU A 124 9.03 -4.31 -3.96
N SER A 125 8.41 -5.17 -3.15
CA SER A 125 8.87 -6.53 -2.90
C SER A 125 8.53 -7.49 -4.05
N PRO A 126 9.48 -8.32 -4.54
CA PRO A 126 9.14 -9.50 -5.32
C PRO A 126 8.18 -10.38 -4.49
N PRO A 127 7.12 -11.00 -5.05
CA PRO A 127 6.90 -11.40 -6.45
C PRO A 127 5.98 -10.48 -7.30
N VAL A 128 5.22 -9.58 -6.68
CA VAL A 128 4.25 -8.68 -7.36
C VAL A 128 4.66 -7.22 -7.11
N ALA A 129 5.88 -6.85 -7.47
CA ALA A 129 6.30 -5.44 -7.40
C ALA A 129 5.71 -4.68 -8.58
N MET A 130 4.49 -4.18 -8.41
CA MET A 130 3.74 -3.44 -9.42
C MET A 130 4.58 -2.29 -10.01
N ALA A 131 5.35 -1.58 -9.18
CA ALA A 131 6.25 -0.52 -9.62
C ALA A 131 7.35 -1.01 -10.58
N ALA A 132 7.95 -2.17 -10.30
CA ALA A 132 8.98 -2.76 -11.16
C ALA A 132 8.38 -3.27 -12.49
N LEU A 133 7.17 -3.81 -12.45
CA LEU A 133 6.43 -4.24 -13.64
C LEU A 133 6.04 -3.05 -14.53
N TYR A 134 5.62 -1.92 -13.94
CA TYR A 134 5.36 -0.69 -14.69
C TYR A 134 6.62 -0.14 -15.35
N LEU A 135 7.75 -0.11 -14.61
CA LEU A 135 9.04 0.27 -15.17
C LEU A 135 9.45 -0.65 -16.32
N LYS A 136 9.22 -1.97 -16.20
CA LYS A 136 9.50 -2.90 -17.29
C LYS A 136 8.68 -2.62 -18.55
N GLY A 137 7.45 -2.10 -18.40
CA GLY A 137 6.58 -1.73 -19.52
C GLY A 137 7.11 -0.59 -20.39
N VAL A 138 7.92 0.32 -19.82
CA VAL A 138 8.53 1.45 -20.54
C VAL A 138 10.03 1.27 -20.79
N ALA A 139 10.67 0.32 -20.12
CA ALA A 139 12.11 0.09 -20.23
C ALA A 139 12.48 -0.60 -21.56
N PRO A 140 13.69 -0.30 -22.11
CA PRO A 140 14.19 -0.96 -23.30
C PRO A 140 14.17 -2.50 -23.18
N PRO A 141 14.05 -3.25 -24.29
CA PRO A 141 13.99 -4.72 -24.27
C PRO A 141 15.17 -5.38 -23.56
N GLN A 142 16.34 -4.72 -23.60
CA GLN A 142 17.60 -5.18 -23.01
C GLN A 142 17.57 -5.20 -21.47
N VAL A 143 16.72 -4.41 -20.84
CA VAL A 143 16.61 -4.36 -19.37
C VAL A 143 15.67 -5.47 -18.92
N THR A 144 16.19 -6.44 -18.18
CA THR A 144 15.40 -7.55 -17.67
C THR A 144 14.69 -7.16 -16.37
N LEU A 145 13.56 -7.81 -16.08
CA LEU A 145 12.84 -7.57 -14.83
C LEU A 145 13.71 -7.87 -13.60
N GLY A 146 14.59 -8.88 -13.70
CA GLY A 146 15.57 -9.21 -12.65
C GLY A 146 16.56 -8.06 -12.37
N GLN A 147 17.01 -7.34 -13.40
CA GLN A 147 17.88 -6.17 -13.21
C GLN A 147 17.14 -5.02 -12.50
N ILE A 148 15.87 -4.82 -12.82
CA ILE A 148 15.02 -3.83 -12.13
C ILE A 148 14.87 -4.21 -10.65
N PHE A 149 14.58 -5.49 -10.36
CA PHE A 149 14.48 -5.98 -8.99
C PHE A 149 15.76 -5.78 -8.18
N ILE A 150 16.92 -6.13 -8.75
CA ILE A 150 18.21 -5.92 -8.09
C ILE A 150 18.42 -4.43 -7.78
N GLY A 151 17.98 -3.52 -8.66
CA GLY A 151 18.02 -2.08 -8.42
C GLY A 151 17.08 -1.59 -7.31
N VAL A 152 15.97 -2.30 -7.06
CA VAL A 152 14.98 -1.95 -6.03
C VAL A 152 15.37 -2.50 -4.65
N LEU A 153 16.08 -3.63 -4.57
CA LEU A 153 16.54 -4.22 -3.30
C LEU A 153 17.24 -3.25 -2.32
N PRO A 154 18.17 -2.36 -2.73
CA PRO A 154 18.77 -1.41 -1.78
C PRO A 154 17.74 -0.44 -1.18
N PHE A 155 16.71 -0.05 -1.92
CA PHE A 155 15.63 0.78 -1.40
C PHE A 155 14.76 0.01 -0.41
N MET A 156 14.47 -1.26 -0.69
CA MET A 156 13.78 -2.13 0.27
C MET A 156 14.56 -2.30 1.57
N ALA A 157 15.88 -2.44 1.50
CA ALA A 157 16.73 -2.53 2.69
C ALA A 157 16.63 -1.26 3.54
N ILE A 158 16.67 -0.08 2.93
CA ILE A 158 16.50 1.21 3.62
C ILE A 158 15.10 1.27 4.28
N GLN A 159 14.07 0.81 3.59
CA GLN A 159 12.70 0.79 4.11
C GLN A 159 12.55 -0.12 5.34
N LEU A 160 13.17 -1.32 5.32
CA LEU A 160 13.21 -2.22 6.47
C LEU A 160 13.96 -1.59 7.64
N VAL A 161 15.07 -0.91 7.39
CA VAL A 161 15.81 -0.15 8.42
C VAL A 161 14.92 0.95 9.00
N ALA A 162 14.17 1.68 8.16
CA ALA A 162 13.24 2.71 8.62
C ALA A 162 12.13 2.14 9.53
N ILE A 163 11.57 0.97 9.18
CA ILE A 163 10.58 0.27 10.02
C ILE A 163 11.20 -0.10 11.37
N ILE A 164 12.40 -0.70 11.38
CA ILE A 164 13.10 -1.08 12.62
C ILE A 164 13.38 0.15 13.48
N LEU A 165 13.88 1.24 12.88
CA LEU A 165 14.12 2.49 13.59
C LEU A 165 12.84 3.07 14.17
N LEU A 166 11.70 2.97 13.47
CA LEU A 166 10.42 3.43 13.97
C LEU A 166 9.94 2.59 15.17
N TYR A 167 10.17 1.28 15.16
CA TYR A 167 9.90 0.41 16.32
C TYR A 167 10.72 0.77 17.55
N VAL A 168 12.01 1.06 17.38
CA VAL A 168 12.92 1.39 18.50
C VAL A 168 12.76 2.84 18.97
N PHE A 169 12.52 3.75 18.03
CA PHE A 169 12.44 5.19 18.26
C PHE A 169 11.13 5.76 17.67
N PRO A 170 9.97 5.49 18.32
CA PRO A 170 8.66 5.93 17.83
C PRO A 170 8.56 7.46 17.68
N GLN A 171 9.35 8.20 18.45
CA GLN A 171 9.45 9.65 18.40
C GLN A 171 9.86 10.18 17.02
N ILE A 172 10.58 9.41 16.19
CA ILE A 172 10.95 9.85 14.84
C ILE A 172 9.71 10.15 14.00
N GLY A 173 8.68 9.30 14.11
CA GLY A 173 7.42 9.49 13.39
C GLY A 173 6.42 10.37 14.12
N LEU A 174 6.40 10.31 15.45
CA LEU A 174 5.39 11.00 16.27
C LEU A 174 5.77 12.42 16.69
N TRP A 175 7.04 12.81 16.58
CA TRP A 175 7.51 14.14 17.01
C TRP A 175 6.82 15.29 16.29
N LEU A 176 6.70 15.21 14.95
CA LEU A 176 6.07 16.28 14.18
C LEU A 176 4.57 16.39 14.46
N PRO A 177 3.79 15.29 14.44
CA PRO A 177 2.39 15.31 14.89
C PRO A 177 2.21 15.88 16.30
N ALA A 178 3.03 15.47 17.27
CA ALA A 178 2.97 15.99 18.63
C ALA A 178 3.23 17.50 18.70
N LYS A 179 4.11 18.04 17.85
CA LYS A 179 4.36 19.49 17.77
C LYS A 179 3.23 20.28 17.11
N LEU A 180 2.53 19.69 16.15
CA LEU A 180 1.46 20.36 15.40
C LEU A 180 0.09 20.23 16.07
N TYR A 181 -0.19 19.07 16.67
CA TYR A 181 -1.51 18.71 17.21
C TYR A 181 -1.57 18.66 18.73
N GLY A 182 -0.42 18.65 19.43
CA GLY A 182 -0.33 18.69 20.90
C GLY A 182 -0.20 17.32 21.53
#